data_AF-A0A0G1DHY2-F1
#
_entry.id   AF-A0A0G1DHY2-F1
#
_cell.length_a   1.000
_cell.length_b   1.000
_cell.length_c   1.000
_cell.angle_alpha   90.00
_cell.angle_beta   90.00
_cell.angle_gamma   90.00
#
_symmetry.space_group_name_H-M   'P 1'
#
loop_
_entity.id
_entity.type
_entity.pdbx_description
1 polymer ?
#
loop_
_entity_poly.entity_id
_entity_poly.type
_entity_poly.pdbx_seq_one_letter_code
_entity_poly.pdbx_strand_id
1 'polypeptide(L)'
;MFLISQPLDLSALIKTFKLTFLFLFIVFLFPLCINAQVVINEVYPNSEWVELYKTQSGEVSLDGCILYFHNPDANIQKKTFSADDKFLENEFFKKVDSGGSYINDDSDTISLKCLWGEDRIGYGDQGTINSPKDNQSIGRNPDGIGNFYILDNPTAGSANSSPVTPTPTASPTQTPSPTPSSTPTSTPTPTKTPSPTPTPAKKSPTPTPQVVDDNSKNTDETILGLREELKTPTPIPEGEKQSRRNVPIIAAVFILAGAGFMIAAFYPFIKKHWDGYNSRRAQKKNIPHIG
;
A
#
# COMPACT_ATOMS: atom_id res chain seq x y z
N MET A 1 -1.09 -14.87 -75.25
CA MET A 1 -1.02 -14.35 -73.86
C MET A 1 -1.33 -15.53 -72.94
N PHE A 2 -0.32 -16.27 -72.49
CA PHE A 2 -0.51 -17.45 -71.64
C PHE A 2 -0.75 -16.97 -70.19
N LEU A 3 -1.99 -17.10 -69.73
CA LEU A 3 -2.33 -16.94 -68.31
C LEU A 3 -1.96 -18.24 -67.59
N ILE A 4 -0.81 -18.22 -66.92
CA ILE A 4 -0.39 -19.31 -66.04
C ILE A 4 -1.26 -19.25 -64.79
N SER A 5 -2.26 -20.13 -64.71
CA SER A 5 -3.01 -20.38 -63.48
C SER A 5 -2.09 -21.07 -62.48
N GLN A 6 -1.59 -20.31 -61.50
CA GLN A 6 -0.85 -20.88 -60.37
C GLN A 6 -1.79 -21.80 -59.57
N PRO A 7 -1.38 -23.04 -59.21
CA PRO A 7 -2.20 -23.94 -58.42
C PRO A 7 -2.38 -23.38 -57.00
N LEU A 8 -3.61 -23.42 -56.49
CA LEU A 8 -3.94 -22.97 -55.14
C LEU A 8 -3.25 -23.86 -54.11
N ASP A 9 -2.29 -23.32 -53.35
CA ASP A 9 -1.62 -24.04 -52.27
C ASP A 9 -2.52 -24.10 -51.03
N LEU A 10 -3.31 -25.18 -50.95
CA LEU A 10 -4.21 -25.44 -49.85
C LEU A 10 -3.48 -25.60 -48.49
N SER A 11 -2.23 -26.05 -48.50
CA SER A 11 -1.41 -26.18 -47.29
C SER A 11 -1.01 -24.80 -46.75
N ALA A 12 -0.62 -23.89 -47.63
CA ALA A 12 -0.37 -22.50 -47.28
C ALA A 12 -1.65 -21.86 -46.71
N LEU A 13 -2.80 -22.02 -47.39
CA LEU A 13 -4.08 -21.45 -46.95
C LEU A 13 -4.48 -21.91 -45.54
N ILE A 14 -4.37 -23.22 -45.24
CA ILE A 14 -4.70 -23.78 -43.92
C ILE A 14 -3.74 -23.28 -42.85
N LYS A 15 -2.44 -23.13 -43.15
CA LYS A 15 -1.46 -22.55 -42.21
C LYS A 15 -1.78 -21.09 -41.91
N THR A 16 -2.08 -20.30 -42.94
CA THR A 16 -2.46 -18.89 -42.76
C THR A 16 -3.72 -18.80 -41.91
N PHE A 17 -4.76 -19.58 -42.22
CA PHE A 17 -6.00 -19.59 -41.44
C PHE A 17 -5.79 -19.99 -39.97
N LYS A 18 -4.98 -21.03 -39.70
CA LYS A 18 -4.63 -21.44 -38.33
C LYS A 18 -3.84 -20.37 -37.59
N LEU A 19 -2.93 -19.67 -38.27
CA LEU A 19 -2.15 -18.59 -37.68
C LEU A 19 -3.03 -17.38 -37.36
N THR A 20 -3.95 -17.00 -38.26
CA THR A 20 -4.90 -15.91 -38.03
C THR A 20 -5.88 -16.25 -36.92
N PHE A 21 -6.40 -17.48 -36.90
CA PHE A 21 -7.31 -17.96 -35.84
C PHE A 21 -6.60 -18.03 -34.50
N LEU A 22 -5.35 -18.52 -34.44
CA LEU A 22 -4.55 -18.54 -33.22
C LEU A 22 -4.26 -17.12 -32.73
N PHE A 23 -3.94 -16.18 -33.63
CA PHE A 23 -3.72 -14.78 -33.28
C PHE A 23 -5.00 -14.13 -32.72
N LEU A 24 -6.15 -14.30 -33.39
CA LEU A 24 -7.44 -13.82 -32.90
C LEU A 24 -7.81 -14.47 -31.56
N PHE A 25 -7.57 -15.77 -31.40
CA PHE A 25 -7.79 -16.49 -30.16
C PHE A 25 -6.87 -16.00 -29.03
N ILE A 26 -5.61 -15.67 -29.32
CA ILE A 26 -4.69 -15.04 -28.35
C ILE A 26 -5.18 -13.63 -27.98
N VAL A 27 -5.59 -12.80 -28.93
CA VAL A 27 -6.16 -11.47 -28.64
C VAL A 27 -7.43 -11.57 -27.77
N PHE A 28 -8.25 -12.62 -27.94
CA PHE A 28 -9.44 -12.88 -27.13
C PHE A 28 -9.16 -13.57 -25.78
N LEU A 29 -8.11 -14.39 -25.68
CA LEU A 29 -7.71 -15.06 -24.43
C LEU A 29 -6.86 -14.18 -23.53
N PHE A 30 -6.13 -13.22 -24.11
CA PHE A 30 -5.32 -12.24 -23.41
C PHE A 30 -5.93 -10.86 -23.67
N PRO A 31 -7.01 -10.47 -22.95
CA PRO A 31 -7.45 -9.08 -23.00
C PRO A 31 -6.24 -8.21 -22.71
N LEU A 32 -5.92 -7.31 -23.64
CA LEU A 32 -4.90 -6.28 -23.45
C LEU A 32 -5.16 -5.67 -22.07
N CYS A 33 -4.16 -5.66 -21.19
CA CYS A 33 -4.28 -4.99 -19.90
C CYS A 33 -4.66 -3.53 -20.18
N ILE A 34 -5.92 -3.17 -19.96
CA ILE A 34 -6.41 -1.81 -20.14
C ILE A 34 -5.82 -1.03 -18.97
N ASN A 35 -4.79 -0.24 -19.22
CA ASN A 35 -4.32 0.75 -18.24
C ASN A 35 -5.49 1.68 -17.88
N ALA A 36 -5.44 2.27 -16.68
CA ALA A 36 -6.44 3.26 -16.27
C ALA A 36 -6.54 4.38 -17.33
N GLN A 37 -7.76 4.60 -17.85
CA GLN A 37 -8.03 5.64 -18.85
C GLN A 37 -7.94 7.05 -18.25
N VAL A 38 -8.24 7.13 -16.96
CA VAL A 38 -8.16 8.34 -16.15
C VAL A 38 -7.38 8.00 -14.89
N VAL A 39 -6.46 8.89 -14.53
CA VAL A 39 -5.55 8.74 -13.40
C VAL A 39 -5.53 10.01 -12.55
N ILE A 40 -5.02 9.92 -11.33
CA ILE A 40 -4.74 11.09 -10.50
C ILE A 40 -3.51 11.78 -11.08
N ASN A 41 -3.61 13.09 -11.35
CA ASN A 41 -2.53 13.88 -11.92
C ASN A 41 -1.89 14.81 -10.93
N GLU A 42 -2.70 15.49 -10.12
CA GLU A 42 -2.23 16.49 -9.16
C GLU A 42 -3.14 16.49 -7.93
N VAL A 43 -2.57 16.71 -6.75
CA VAL A 43 -3.25 16.81 -5.47
C VAL A 43 -2.76 18.08 -4.80
N TYR A 44 -3.68 18.96 -4.40
CA TYR A 44 -3.35 20.18 -3.69
C TYR A 44 -4.08 20.25 -2.33
N PRO A 45 -3.42 19.80 -1.25
CA PRO A 45 -3.95 19.79 0.11
C PRO A 45 -4.50 21.15 0.58
N ASN A 46 -3.74 22.23 0.37
CA ASN A 46 -4.06 23.55 0.92
C ASN A 46 -5.35 24.17 0.38
N SER A 47 -5.85 23.73 -0.79
CA SER A 47 -7.18 24.12 -1.28
C SER A 47 -8.03 22.93 -1.67
N GLU A 48 -7.74 21.76 -1.10
CA GLU A 48 -8.70 20.66 -1.03
C GLU A 48 -9.20 20.18 -2.39
N TRP A 49 -8.29 20.02 -3.36
CA TRP A 49 -8.67 19.48 -4.67
C TRP A 49 -7.68 18.46 -5.22
N VAL A 50 -8.24 17.59 -6.07
CA VAL A 50 -7.51 16.58 -6.84
C VAL A 50 -7.81 16.84 -8.32
N GLU A 51 -6.78 16.86 -9.15
CA GLU A 51 -6.92 16.88 -10.59
C GLU A 51 -6.75 15.48 -11.17
N LEU A 52 -7.71 15.11 -12.02
CA LEU A 52 -7.67 13.89 -12.80
C LEU A 52 -7.13 14.20 -14.21
N TYR A 53 -6.40 13.25 -14.78
CA TYR A 53 -5.90 13.33 -16.15
C TYR A 53 -6.36 12.18 -17.02
N LYS A 54 -6.80 12.49 -18.23
CA LYS A 54 -7.20 11.51 -19.25
C LYS A 54 -5.99 11.12 -20.10
N THR A 55 -5.66 9.82 -20.12
CA THR A 55 -4.44 9.32 -20.78
C THR A 55 -4.59 9.08 -22.29
N GLN A 56 -5.82 9.14 -22.82
CA GLN A 56 -6.14 8.86 -24.22
C GLN A 56 -7.07 9.92 -24.81
N SER A 57 -7.04 10.12 -26.13
CA SER A 57 -8.01 10.98 -26.82
C SER A 57 -9.41 10.36 -26.85
N GLY A 58 -10.45 11.19 -26.90
CA GLY A 58 -11.85 10.75 -26.94
C GLY A 58 -12.62 11.08 -25.66
N GLU A 59 -13.94 10.85 -25.69
CA GLU A 59 -14.79 11.03 -24.51
C GLU A 59 -14.65 9.83 -23.55
N VAL A 60 -14.50 10.11 -22.26
CA VAL A 60 -14.39 9.07 -21.21
C VAL A 60 -15.38 9.38 -20.11
N SER A 61 -16.36 8.48 -19.90
CA SER A 61 -17.32 8.57 -18.80
C SER A 61 -16.67 8.17 -17.48
N LEU A 62 -16.91 8.94 -16.42
CA LEU A 62 -16.49 8.58 -15.06
C LEU A 62 -17.59 7.85 -14.28
N ASP A 63 -18.70 7.47 -14.92
CA ASP A 63 -19.82 6.80 -14.26
C ASP A 63 -19.37 5.56 -13.48
N GLY A 64 -19.73 5.52 -12.20
CA GLY A 64 -19.34 4.44 -11.29
C GLY A 64 -17.90 4.50 -10.78
N CYS A 65 -17.09 5.49 -11.19
CA CYS A 65 -15.83 5.79 -10.51
C CYS A 65 -16.10 6.44 -9.15
N ILE A 66 -15.17 6.22 -8.21
CA ILE A 66 -15.20 6.82 -6.89
C ILE A 66 -13.80 7.35 -6.56
N LEU A 67 -13.72 8.64 -6.23
CA LEU A 67 -12.50 9.29 -5.75
C LEU A 67 -12.58 9.41 -4.23
N TYR A 68 -11.69 8.72 -3.52
CA TYR A 68 -11.52 8.79 -2.07
C TYR A 68 -10.44 9.81 -1.75
N PHE A 69 -10.72 10.71 -0.82
CA PHE A 69 -9.83 11.83 -0.47
C PHE A 69 -8.89 11.52 0.69
N HIS A 70 -9.35 10.69 1.62
CA HIS A 70 -8.58 10.20 2.76
C HIS A 70 -8.75 8.69 2.84
N ASN A 71 -7.80 8.04 3.53
CA ASN A 71 -7.77 6.61 3.90
C ASN A 71 -8.94 5.78 3.32
N PRO A 72 -8.70 4.85 2.37
CA PRO A 72 -9.76 4.15 1.64
C PRO A 72 -10.75 3.35 2.52
N ASP A 73 -10.42 3.14 3.80
CA ASP A 73 -11.28 2.47 4.78
C ASP A 73 -12.33 3.42 5.42
N ALA A 74 -12.12 4.74 5.36
CA ALA A 74 -13.07 5.75 5.82
C ALA A 74 -14.10 6.05 4.71
N ASN A 75 -15.19 5.28 4.68
CA ASN A 75 -16.22 5.31 3.63
C ASN A 75 -16.97 6.64 3.38
N ILE A 76 -16.62 7.72 4.10
CA ILE A 76 -17.38 8.98 4.14
C ILE A 76 -16.72 10.14 3.36
N GLN A 77 -15.41 10.14 3.14
CA GLN A 77 -14.70 11.25 2.47
C GLN A 77 -14.39 10.90 1.01
N LYS A 78 -15.39 11.06 0.14
CA LYS A 78 -15.30 10.65 -1.25
C LYS A 78 -16.22 11.42 -2.18
N LYS A 79 -15.86 11.46 -3.46
CA LYS A 79 -16.71 11.86 -4.58
C LYS A 79 -17.09 10.62 -5.38
N THR A 80 -18.40 10.36 -5.49
CA THR A 80 -18.94 9.39 -6.45
C THR A 80 -19.27 10.14 -7.73
N PHE A 81 -18.80 9.62 -8.87
CA PHE A 81 -19.11 10.17 -10.18
C PHE A 81 -20.36 9.50 -10.76
N SER A 82 -21.16 10.28 -11.49
CA SER A 82 -22.36 9.81 -12.20
C SER A 82 -22.16 9.80 -13.72
N ALA A 83 -23.20 9.39 -14.45
CA ALA A 83 -23.23 9.44 -15.92
C ALA A 83 -23.01 10.84 -16.53
N ASP A 84 -23.23 11.90 -15.75
CA ASP A 84 -22.99 13.29 -16.20
C ASP A 84 -21.52 13.70 -16.06
N ASP A 85 -20.76 13.01 -15.21
CA ASP A 85 -19.34 13.26 -15.01
C ASP A 85 -18.52 12.56 -16.09
N LYS A 86 -17.93 13.34 -16.99
CA LYS A 86 -17.11 12.82 -18.09
C LYS A 86 -16.04 13.78 -18.53
N PHE A 87 -14.98 13.24 -19.10
CA PHE A 87 -14.02 14.00 -19.88
C PHE A 87 -14.54 14.17 -21.29
N LEU A 88 -14.63 15.41 -21.76
CA LEU A 88 -14.93 15.70 -23.16
C LEU A 88 -13.72 15.38 -24.05
N GLU A 89 -13.95 15.30 -25.37
CA GLU A 89 -12.94 14.88 -26.35
C GLU A 89 -11.60 15.64 -26.23
N ASN A 90 -11.66 16.98 -26.10
CA ASN A 90 -10.51 17.87 -26.00
C ASN A 90 -10.17 18.29 -24.56
N GLU A 91 -10.82 17.69 -23.57
CA GLU A 91 -10.53 17.92 -22.14
C GLU A 91 -9.58 16.84 -21.64
N PHE A 92 -8.42 17.24 -21.11
CA PHE A 92 -7.41 16.32 -20.56
C PHE A 92 -7.26 16.44 -19.05
N PHE A 93 -7.59 17.59 -18.48
CA PHE A 93 -7.47 17.89 -17.06
C PHE A 93 -8.86 18.15 -16.48
N LYS A 94 -9.16 17.54 -15.34
CA LYS A 94 -10.42 17.77 -14.63
C LYS A 94 -10.16 17.90 -13.14
N LYS A 95 -10.28 19.13 -12.65
CA LYS A 95 -10.23 19.45 -11.22
C LYS A 95 -11.49 18.94 -10.52
N VAL A 96 -11.29 18.29 -9.38
CA VAL A 96 -12.33 17.80 -8.48
C VAL A 96 -12.07 18.38 -7.09
N ASP A 97 -12.92 19.32 -6.66
CA ASP A 97 -12.92 19.82 -5.29
C ASP A 97 -13.41 18.73 -4.33
N SER A 98 -12.75 18.59 -3.18
CA SER A 98 -13.09 17.58 -2.16
C SER A 98 -14.45 17.86 -1.53
N GLY A 99 -14.88 19.13 -1.52
CA GLY A 99 -16.13 19.61 -0.94
C GLY A 99 -16.09 19.74 0.58
N GLY A 100 -14.91 19.60 1.19
CA GLY A 100 -14.69 19.72 2.63
C GLY A 100 -13.21 19.94 2.96
N SER A 101 -12.85 19.68 4.21
CA SER A 101 -11.45 19.61 4.66
C SER A 101 -11.12 18.13 4.85
N TYR A 102 -10.75 17.47 3.75
CA TYR A 102 -10.55 16.02 3.66
C TYR A 102 -9.13 15.64 3.22
N ILE A 103 -8.35 16.62 2.75
CA ILE A 103 -7.00 16.46 2.19
C ILE A 103 -6.06 17.43 2.94
N ASN A 104 -6.39 17.85 4.16
CA ASN A 104 -5.69 18.92 4.89
C ASN A 104 -4.73 18.38 5.96
N ASP A 105 -4.44 17.10 5.92
CA ASP A 105 -3.63 16.41 6.91
C ASP A 105 -2.15 16.48 6.50
N ASP A 106 -1.26 16.36 7.48
CA ASP A 106 0.14 16.05 7.20
C ASP A 106 0.30 14.67 6.56
N SER A 107 -0.76 13.87 6.39
CA SER A 107 -0.71 12.61 5.66
C SER A 107 -2.08 12.15 5.17
N ASP A 108 -2.23 11.97 3.86
CA ASP A 108 -3.43 11.38 3.27
C ASP A 108 -3.12 10.29 2.24
N THR A 109 -4.15 9.55 1.89
CA THR A 109 -4.16 8.65 0.75
C THR A 109 -5.35 8.97 -0.14
N ILE A 110 -5.07 9.39 -1.36
CA ILE A 110 -6.06 9.62 -2.41
C ILE A 110 -6.11 8.37 -3.29
N SER A 111 -7.32 7.88 -3.58
CA SER A 111 -7.53 6.71 -4.44
C SER A 111 -8.69 6.95 -5.40
N LEU A 112 -8.43 6.82 -6.70
CA LEU A 112 -9.43 6.79 -7.75
C LEU A 112 -9.72 5.33 -8.09
N LYS A 113 -10.92 4.85 -7.78
CA LYS A 113 -11.37 3.50 -8.10
C LYS A 113 -12.42 3.53 -9.19
N CYS A 114 -12.15 2.84 -10.29
CA CYS A 114 -13.03 2.71 -11.45
C CYS A 114 -13.15 1.24 -11.86
N LEU A 115 -14.08 0.93 -12.78
CA LEU A 115 -14.23 -0.44 -13.31
C LEU A 115 -12.98 -0.95 -14.04
N TRP A 116 -12.18 -0.04 -14.62
CA TRP A 116 -10.94 -0.37 -15.34
C TRP A 116 -9.70 -0.43 -14.44
N GLY A 117 -9.78 -0.04 -13.18
CA GLY A 117 -8.62 -0.09 -12.28
C GLY A 117 -8.67 0.92 -11.14
N GLU A 118 -7.62 0.88 -10.32
CA GLU A 118 -7.38 1.80 -9.22
C GLU A 118 -6.07 2.57 -9.46
N ASP A 119 -6.11 3.88 -9.25
CA ASP A 119 -4.91 4.72 -9.14
C ASP A 119 -4.86 5.35 -7.75
N ARG A 120 -3.70 5.35 -7.10
CA ARG A 120 -3.57 5.72 -5.69
C ARG A 120 -2.26 6.45 -5.43
N ILE A 121 -2.33 7.49 -4.60
CA ILE A 121 -1.18 8.22 -4.07
C ILE A 121 -1.36 8.45 -2.57
N GLY A 122 -0.34 8.10 -1.80
CA GLY A 122 -0.21 8.49 -0.40
C GLY A 122 0.91 9.51 -0.23
N TYR A 123 0.74 10.44 0.69
CA TYR A 123 1.78 11.39 1.07
C TYR A 123 1.91 11.53 2.59
N GLY A 124 2.99 12.18 3.01
CA GLY A 124 3.34 12.31 4.41
C GLY A 124 3.67 10.97 5.06
N ASP A 125 3.22 10.79 6.30
CA ASP A 125 3.46 9.56 7.08
C ASP A 125 2.80 8.30 6.46
N GLN A 126 1.81 8.48 5.58
CA GLN A 126 1.11 7.39 4.89
C GLN A 126 1.68 7.10 3.49
N GLY A 127 2.72 7.82 3.07
CA GLY A 127 3.22 7.82 1.69
C GLY A 127 4.74 7.69 1.54
N THR A 128 5.19 7.69 0.29
CA THR A 128 6.62 7.80 -0.07
C THR A 128 7.00 9.23 -0.49
N ILE A 129 6.01 10.09 -0.65
CA ILE A 129 6.15 11.51 -0.99
C ILE A 129 5.90 12.31 0.28
N ASN A 130 6.74 13.30 0.56
CA ASN A 130 6.55 14.19 1.70
C ASN A 130 5.25 14.99 1.55
N SER A 131 4.73 15.53 2.64
CA SER A 131 3.58 16.44 2.60
C SER A 131 4.01 17.75 1.92
N PRO A 132 3.24 18.27 0.95
CA PRO A 132 3.57 19.53 0.30
C PRO A 132 3.43 20.68 1.30
N LYS A 133 4.33 21.65 1.22
CA LYS A 133 4.26 22.88 2.02
C LYS A 133 3.23 23.86 1.43
N ASP A 134 3.09 25.01 2.08
CA ASP A 134 2.31 26.14 1.57
C ASP A 134 2.62 26.41 0.09
N ASN A 135 1.55 26.45 -0.71
CA ASN A 135 1.58 26.67 -2.17
C ASN A 135 2.31 25.59 -3.00
N GLN A 136 2.69 24.45 -2.42
CA GLN A 136 3.16 23.29 -3.16
C GLN A 136 2.02 22.30 -3.39
N SER A 137 2.11 21.52 -4.45
CA SER A 137 1.21 20.41 -4.74
C SER A 137 2.00 19.12 -4.95
N ILE A 138 1.30 18.00 -4.99
CA ILE A 138 1.87 16.71 -5.39
C ILE A 138 1.35 16.42 -6.78
N GLY A 139 2.21 16.18 -7.76
CA GLY A 139 1.73 15.88 -9.11
C GLY A 139 2.67 14.99 -9.91
N ARG A 140 2.12 14.38 -10.95
CA ARG A 140 2.86 13.53 -11.88
C ARG A 140 3.73 14.37 -12.81
N ASN A 141 4.98 13.97 -12.98
CA ASN A 141 5.81 14.52 -14.05
C ASN A 141 6.52 13.40 -14.82
N PRO A 142 6.24 13.20 -16.13
CA PRO A 142 5.24 13.89 -16.96
C PRO A 142 3.77 13.61 -16.55
N ASP A 143 2.82 14.44 -16.99
CA ASP A 143 1.38 14.28 -16.68
C ASP A 143 0.85 12.89 -17.04
N GLY A 144 -0.04 12.35 -16.20
CA GLY A 144 -0.76 11.09 -16.40
C GLY A 144 0.07 9.80 -16.38
N ILE A 145 1.39 9.87 -16.63
CA ILE A 145 2.25 8.69 -16.83
C ILE A 145 3.43 8.70 -15.87
N GLY A 146 3.91 9.88 -15.49
CA GLY A 146 5.06 10.06 -14.62
C GLY A 146 4.84 9.63 -13.18
N ASN A 147 5.94 9.60 -12.44
CA ASN A 147 5.92 9.43 -10.99
C ASN A 147 5.39 10.71 -10.33
N PHE A 148 4.91 10.59 -9.10
CA PHE A 148 4.53 11.73 -8.28
C PHE A 148 5.77 12.43 -7.70
N TYR A 149 5.73 13.76 -7.69
CA TYR A 149 6.73 14.64 -7.10
C TYR A 149 6.06 15.79 -6.36
N ILE A 150 6.80 16.47 -5.50
CA ILE A 150 6.41 17.80 -5.01
C ILE A 150 6.65 18.80 -6.14
N LEU A 151 5.64 19.61 -6.42
CA LEU A 151 5.66 20.66 -7.42
C LEU A 151 5.77 22.03 -6.75
N ASP A 152 6.41 22.99 -7.41
CA ASP A 152 6.63 24.35 -6.86
C ASP A 152 5.34 25.15 -6.72
N ASN A 153 4.34 24.86 -7.57
CA ASN A 153 3.04 25.50 -7.53
C ASN A 153 1.93 24.60 -8.07
N PRO A 154 0.69 24.76 -7.57
CA PRO A 154 -0.49 24.11 -8.13
C PRO A 154 -0.74 24.49 -9.59
N THR A 155 -1.25 23.56 -10.40
CA THR A 155 -1.46 23.75 -11.86
C THR A 155 -2.82 23.31 -12.39
N ALA A 156 -3.89 23.43 -11.58
CA ALA A 156 -5.25 23.03 -11.95
C ALA A 156 -5.67 23.47 -13.37
N GLY A 157 -6.13 22.50 -14.16
CA GLY A 157 -6.61 22.66 -15.52
C GLY A 157 -5.50 22.73 -16.57
N SER A 158 -4.25 22.47 -16.20
CA SER A 158 -3.09 22.62 -17.06
C SER A 158 -1.99 21.61 -16.74
N ALA A 159 -0.98 21.53 -17.60
CA ALA A 159 0.15 20.63 -17.40
C ALA A 159 0.90 20.94 -16.09
N ASN A 160 1.35 19.89 -15.40
CA ASN A 160 2.03 20.03 -14.13
C ASN A 160 3.31 20.87 -14.25
N SER A 161 3.58 21.66 -13.20
CA SER A 161 4.85 22.39 -13.08
C SER A 161 6.03 21.44 -12.89
N SER A 162 7.25 21.95 -13.01
CA SER A 162 8.43 21.11 -12.80
C SER A 162 8.57 20.71 -11.32
N PRO A 163 9.06 19.50 -11.02
CA PRO A 163 9.35 19.07 -9.66
C PRO A 163 10.30 20.05 -8.97
N VAL A 164 10.08 20.24 -7.67
CA VAL A 164 10.97 21.06 -6.85
C VAL A 164 12.37 20.48 -6.91
N THR A 165 13.35 21.32 -7.21
CA THR A 165 14.76 20.88 -7.16
C THR A 165 15.18 20.82 -5.70
N PRO A 166 15.68 19.68 -5.18
CA PRO A 166 16.14 19.62 -3.80
C PRO A 166 17.24 20.66 -3.59
N THR A 167 17.03 21.57 -2.65
CA THR A 167 18.08 22.51 -2.24
C THR A 167 19.18 21.69 -1.56
N PRO A 168 20.47 21.86 -1.92
CA PRO A 168 21.53 21.13 -1.26
C PRO A 168 21.49 21.43 0.24
N THR A 169 21.31 20.39 1.05
CA THR A 169 21.35 20.50 2.50
C THR A 169 22.73 21.03 2.88
N ALA A 170 22.80 22.11 3.65
CA ALA A 170 24.06 22.63 4.15
C ALA A 170 24.81 21.51 4.88
N SER A 171 26.07 21.29 4.50
CA SER A 171 26.93 20.28 5.13
C SER A 171 26.96 20.53 6.65
N PRO A 172 26.89 19.50 7.50
CA PRO A 172 26.89 19.69 8.94
C PRO A 172 28.10 20.51 9.37
N THR A 173 27.84 21.66 10.00
CA THR A 173 28.89 22.49 10.58
C THR A 173 29.60 21.67 11.63
N GLN A 174 30.93 21.54 11.51
CA GLN A 174 31.72 20.78 12.49
C GLN A 174 31.44 21.33 13.90
N THR A 175 30.88 20.47 14.77
CA THR A 175 30.67 20.80 16.17
C THR A 175 32.04 21.10 16.79
N PRO A 176 32.25 22.27 17.43
CA PRO A 176 33.51 22.57 18.08
C PRO A 176 33.82 21.48 19.12
N SER A 177 35.05 20.96 19.08
CA SER A 177 35.52 19.94 20.02
C SER A 177 35.42 20.48 21.46
N PRO A 178 34.95 19.68 22.44
CA PRO A 178 34.85 20.14 23.82
C PRO A 178 36.23 20.54 24.34
N THR A 179 36.34 21.77 24.83
CA THR A 179 37.54 22.29 25.49
C THR A 179 37.85 21.39 26.71
N PRO A 180 39.10 20.94 26.92
CA PRO A 180 39.43 20.09 28.05
C PRO A 180 39.07 20.81 29.36
N SER A 181 38.18 20.19 30.13
CA SER A 181 37.76 20.67 31.44
C SER A 181 38.92 20.52 32.44
N SER A 182 39.20 21.57 33.21
CA SER A 182 40.21 21.53 34.27
C SER A 182 39.87 20.46 35.30
N THR A 183 40.85 19.61 35.60
CA THR A 183 40.76 18.49 36.53
C THR A 183 40.27 18.97 37.91
N PRO A 184 39.24 18.35 38.52
CA PRO A 184 38.76 18.78 39.82
C PRO A 184 39.83 18.55 40.88
N THR A 185 40.20 19.61 41.59
CA THR A 185 41.05 19.55 42.80
C THR A 185 40.34 18.76 43.90
N SER A 186 41.07 17.83 44.51
CA SER A 186 40.60 16.97 45.59
C SER A 186 40.05 17.78 46.78
N THR A 187 38.76 17.62 47.05
CA THR A 187 38.07 18.18 48.21
C THR A 187 38.60 17.53 49.50
N PRO A 188 38.94 18.30 50.55
CA PRO A 188 39.40 17.72 51.81
C PRO A 188 38.29 16.93 52.52
N THR A 189 38.69 15.81 53.09
CA THR A 189 37.82 14.84 53.77
C THR A 189 37.15 15.46 55.01
N PRO A 190 35.82 15.35 55.19
CA PRO A 190 35.14 15.93 56.34
C PRO A 190 35.52 15.20 57.64
N THR A 191 35.84 15.99 58.65
CA THR A 191 36.15 15.54 60.01
C THR A 191 34.89 15.01 60.70
N LYS A 192 35.00 13.85 61.36
CA LYS A 192 33.88 13.19 62.04
C LYS A 192 33.30 14.04 63.17
N THR A 193 32.04 14.42 63.06
CA THR A 193 31.26 15.06 64.12
C THR A 193 30.88 14.04 65.21
N PRO A 194 31.00 14.35 66.51
CA PRO A 194 30.61 13.44 67.58
C PRO A 194 29.09 13.26 67.68
N SER A 195 28.70 12.04 68.05
CA SER A 195 27.32 11.54 68.15
C SER A 195 26.51 12.25 69.26
N PRO A 196 25.22 12.60 69.02
CA PRO A 196 24.36 13.12 70.08
C PRO A 196 23.91 12.02 71.06
N THR A 197 23.84 12.41 72.33
CA THR A 197 23.36 11.63 73.49
C THR A 197 21.83 11.44 73.44
N PRO A 198 21.28 10.28 73.81
CA PRO A 198 19.84 10.02 73.73
C PRO A 198 19.04 10.75 74.82
N THR A 199 17.98 11.45 74.41
CA THR A 199 17.01 12.10 75.31
C THR A 199 15.85 11.14 75.65
N PRO A 200 15.36 11.08 76.90
CA PRO A 200 14.39 10.07 77.34
C PRO A 200 12.95 10.30 76.86
N ALA A 201 12.25 9.20 76.60
CA ALA A 201 10.85 9.13 76.19
C ALA A 201 9.87 9.71 77.25
N LYS A 202 8.89 10.49 76.80
CA LYS A 202 7.73 10.90 77.60
C LYS A 202 6.44 10.25 77.10
N LYS A 203 5.61 9.94 78.09
CA LYS A 203 4.47 9.01 78.09
C LYS A 203 3.19 9.57 77.47
N SER A 204 2.42 8.62 76.93
CA SER A 204 1.00 8.64 76.58
C SER A 204 0.08 9.21 77.68
N PRO A 205 -1.06 9.80 77.28
CA PRO A 205 -2.34 9.29 77.78
C PRO A 205 -3.42 9.08 76.68
N THR A 206 -3.88 7.82 76.61
CA THR A 206 -5.24 7.24 76.72
C THR A 206 -6.47 7.93 76.09
N PRO A 207 -7.40 7.17 75.45
CA PRO A 207 -8.52 7.67 74.64
C PRO A 207 -9.86 7.72 75.39
N THR A 208 -10.86 8.49 74.90
CA THR A 208 -12.30 8.34 75.25
C THR A 208 -13.19 8.92 74.11
N PRO A 209 -14.41 8.41 73.84
CA PRO A 209 -14.97 8.23 72.48
C PRO A 209 -16.29 8.97 72.14
N GLN A 210 -16.71 8.77 70.88
CA GLN A 210 -18.06 8.85 70.25
C GLN A 210 -18.79 10.19 70.15
N VAL A 211 -19.18 10.59 68.93
CA VAL A 211 -20.56 10.92 68.53
C VAL A 211 -20.74 10.63 67.03
N VAL A 212 -21.87 10.00 66.70
CA VAL A 212 -22.44 9.64 65.38
C VAL A 212 -23.15 10.86 64.78
N ASP A 213 -23.24 10.97 63.45
CA ASP A 213 -24.21 11.71 62.61
C ASP A 213 -23.45 12.30 61.39
N ASP A 214 -23.95 12.47 60.17
CA ASP A 214 -25.10 12.02 59.40
C ASP A 214 -24.71 12.35 57.93
N ASN A 215 -25.38 11.69 57.02
CA ASN A 215 -25.21 11.65 55.57
C ASN A 215 -25.43 13.02 54.87
N SER A 216 -24.51 13.53 54.04
CA SER A 216 -24.88 14.39 52.87
C SER A 216 -23.75 14.68 51.86
N LYS A 217 -24.00 14.20 50.64
CA LYS A 217 -23.75 14.76 49.30
C LYS A 217 -22.80 15.96 49.09
N ASN A 218 -21.79 15.65 48.26
CA ASN A 218 -21.43 16.25 46.95
C ASN A 218 -20.57 17.54 46.86
N THR A 219 -19.51 17.39 46.03
CA THR A 219 -18.72 18.40 45.25
C THR A 219 -17.91 19.43 46.06
N ASP A 220 -16.66 19.78 45.77
CA ASP A 220 -15.92 19.76 44.51
C ASP A 220 -14.38 19.89 44.72
N GLU A 221 -13.64 19.41 43.72
CA GLU A 221 -12.34 19.88 43.19
C GLU A 221 -10.99 19.89 43.95
N THR A 222 -10.00 19.46 43.14
CA THR A 222 -8.58 19.85 43.02
C THR A 222 -7.45 19.14 43.81
N ILE A 223 -6.78 18.23 43.07
CA ILE A 223 -5.35 18.30 42.66
C ILE A 223 -4.27 17.46 43.39
N LEU A 224 -3.42 16.85 42.54
CA LEU A 224 -2.03 16.36 42.68
C LEU A 224 -1.75 14.98 43.33
N GLY A 225 -1.67 13.98 42.45
CA GLY A 225 -0.42 13.25 42.29
C GLY A 225 -0.27 11.95 43.06
N LEU A 226 -0.50 10.83 42.38
CA LEU A 226 0.35 9.65 42.55
C LEU A 226 0.42 8.88 41.22
N ARG A 227 1.65 8.83 40.73
CA ARG A 227 2.19 8.00 39.66
C ARG A 227 1.80 6.53 39.92
N GLU A 228 0.91 5.97 39.10
CA GLU A 228 0.83 4.51 38.98
C GLU A 228 1.89 4.05 37.97
N GLU A 229 2.70 3.11 38.43
CA GLU A 229 3.69 2.42 37.62
C GLU A 229 3.02 1.68 36.47
N LEU A 230 3.52 1.95 35.26
CA LEU A 230 3.27 1.19 34.06
C LEU A 230 3.75 -0.26 34.29
N LYS A 231 2.84 -1.17 34.64
CA LYS A 231 3.10 -2.61 34.47
C LYS A 231 3.13 -2.90 32.98
N THR A 232 4.34 -3.18 32.51
CA THR A 232 4.65 -3.82 31.23
C THR A 232 3.67 -4.96 30.95
N PRO A 233 2.93 -4.97 29.83
CA PRO A 233 2.15 -6.13 29.46
C PRO A 233 3.10 -7.29 29.12
N THR A 234 3.01 -8.35 29.91
CA THR A 234 3.59 -9.66 29.61
C THR A 234 3.12 -10.12 28.22
N PRO A 235 4.01 -10.60 27.33
CA PRO A 235 3.60 -11.13 26.04
C PRO A 235 2.70 -12.36 26.26
N ILE A 236 1.44 -12.22 25.86
CA ILE A 236 0.48 -13.33 25.78
C ILE A 236 0.90 -14.19 24.57
N PRO A 237 1.05 -15.52 24.74
CA PRO A 237 1.44 -16.38 23.64
C PRO A 237 0.40 -16.30 22.51
N GLU A 238 0.94 -16.07 21.33
CA GLU A 238 0.28 -15.93 20.03
C GLU A 238 -0.62 -17.13 19.77
N GLY A 239 -1.93 -16.93 19.98
CA GLY A 239 -2.94 -17.88 19.54
C GLY A 239 -2.88 -17.97 18.02
N GLU A 240 -2.47 -19.15 17.53
CA GLU A 240 -2.51 -19.52 16.11
C GLU A 240 -3.85 -19.11 15.49
N LYS A 241 -3.85 -17.98 14.77
CA LYS A 241 -4.86 -17.77 13.75
C LYS A 241 -4.60 -18.84 12.71
N GLN A 242 -5.41 -19.89 12.73
CA GLN A 242 -5.57 -20.76 11.59
C GLN A 242 -5.94 -19.87 10.40
N SER A 243 -4.92 -19.57 9.61
CA SER A 243 -5.03 -18.99 8.29
C SER A 243 -5.93 -19.92 7.50
N ARG A 244 -7.24 -19.62 7.46
CA ARG A 244 -8.08 -20.07 6.36
C ARG A 244 -7.47 -19.42 5.13
N ARG A 245 -6.59 -20.17 4.49
CA ARG A 245 -5.97 -19.84 3.22
C ARG A 245 -7.11 -19.77 2.23
N ASN A 246 -7.74 -18.61 2.11
CA ASN A 246 -8.63 -18.29 1.00
C ASN A 246 -7.72 -18.17 -0.21
N VAL A 247 -7.32 -19.32 -0.76
CA VAL A 247 -6.69 -19.34 -2.08
C VAL A 247 -7.76 -18.75 -2.99
N PRO A 248 -7.51 -17.60 -3.64
CA PRO A 248 -8.49 -17.05 -4.56
C PRO A 248 -8.78 -18.16 -5.57
N ILE A 249 -10.05 -18.50 -5.78
CA ILE A 249 -10.48 -19.62 -6.62
C ILE A 249 -9.77 -19.57 -7.98
N ILE A 250 -9.49 -18.36 -8.46
CA ILE A 250 -8.70 -18.04 -9.65
C ILE A 250 -7.28 -18.64 -9.61
N ALA A 251 -6.54 -18.54 -8.49
CA ALA A 251 -5.21 -19.13 -8.37
C ALA A 251 -5.24 -20.67 -8.39
N ALA A 252 -6.27 -21.29 -7.79
CA ALA A 252 -6.44 -22.74 -7.88
C ALA A 252 -6.74 -23.19 -9.33
N VAL A 253 -7.54 -22.42 -10.07
CA VAL A 253 -7.80 -22.66 -11.50
C VAL A 253 -6.52 -22.57 -12.32
N PHE A 254 -5.67 -21.56 -12.10
CA PHE A 254 -4.39 -21.42 -12.81
C PHE A 254 -3.40 -22.55 -12.49
N ILE A 255 -3.33 -22.99 -11.23
CA ILE A 255 -2.47 -24.12 -10.84
C ILE A 255 -2.93 -25.41 -11.52
N LEU A 256 -4.25 -25.68 -11.53
CA LEU A 256 -4.81 -26.87 -12.19
C LEU A 256 -4.63 -26.81 -13.72
N ALA A 257 -4.82 -25.65 -14.33
CA ALA A 257 -4.58 -25.45 -15.76
C ALA A 257 -3.10 -25.67 -16.12
N GLY A 258 -2.18 -25.08 -15.35
CA GLY A 258 -0.74 -25.25 -15.54
C GLY A 258 -0.27 -26.70 -15.38
N ALA A 259 -0.78 -27.41 -14.37
CA ALA A 259 -0.52 -28.84 -14.20
C ALA A 259 -1.06 -29.67 -15.38
N GLY A 260 -2.24 -29.33 -15.89
CA GLY A 260 -2.83 -29.95 -17.08
C GLY A 260 -1.96 -29.76 -18.33
N PHE A 261 -1.42 -28.56 -18.55
CA PHE A 261 -0.50 -28.29 -19.66
C PHE A 261 0.80 -29.08 -19.55
N MET A 262 1.38 -29.17 -18.34
CA MET A 262 2.58 -29.98 -18.11
C MET A 262 2.31 -31.46 -18.40
N ILE A 263 1.19 -32.01 -17.91
CA ILE A 263 0.82 -33.40 -18.19
C ILE A 263 0.63 -33.62 -19.69
N ALA A 264 -0.07 -32.73 -20.41
CA ALA A 264 -0.28 -32.84 -21.85
C ALA A 264 1.02 -32.78 -22.65
N ALA A 265 1.96 -31.91 -22.26
CA ALA A 265 3.27 -31.79 -22.91
C ALA A 265 4.14 -33.04 -22.73
N PHE A 266 4.12 -33.65 -21.53
CA PHE A 266 4.91 -34.85 -21.22
C PHE A 266 4.19 -36.17 -21.56
N TYR A 267 2.88 -36.15 -21.81
CA TYR A 267 2.07 -37.32 -22.16
C TYR A 267 2.68 -38.18 -23.28
N PRO A 268 3.13 -37.65 -24.43
CA PRO A 268 3.72 -38.48 -25.49
C PRO A 268 5.02 -39.18 -25.06
N PHE A 269 5.82 -38.57 -24.19
CA PHE A 269 7.05 -39.16 -23.68
C PHE A 269 6.76 -40.30 -22.68
N ILE A 270 5.81 -40.05 -21.76
CA ILE A 270 5.37 -41.02 -20.75
C ILE A 270 4.72 -42.23 -21.43
N LYS A 271 3.83 -41.99 -22.40
CA LYS A 271 3.16 -43.05 -23.18
C LYS A 271 4.17 -43.94 -23.89
N LYS A 272 5.15 -43.35 -24.58
CA LYS A 272 6.23 -44.08 -25.25
C LYS A 272 7.03 -44.97 -24.29
N HIS A 273 7.33 -44.48 -23.09
CA HIS A 273 8.04 -45.26 -22.07
C HIS A 273 7.20 -46.40 -21.51
N TRP A 274 5.90 -46.19 -21.32
CA TRP A 274 4.98 -47.21 -20.82
C TRP A 274 4.78 -48.34 -21.84
N ASP A 275 4.55 -48.00 -23.11
CA ASP A 275 4.39 -48.98 -24.18
C ASP A 275 5.63 -49.89 -24.26
N GLY A 276 6.84 -49.31 -24.17
CA GLY A 276 8.10 -50.06 -24.13
C GLY A 276 8.31 -50.92 -22.88
N TYR A 277 7.72 -50.57 -21.74
CA TYR A 277 7.74 -51.42 -20.53
C TYR A 277 6.79 -52.63 -20.69
N ASN A 278 5.57 -52.39 -21.19
CA ASN A 278 4.58 -53.45 -21.36
C ASN A 278 5.01 -54.48 -22.40
N SER A 279 5.61 -54.06 -23.52
CA SER A 279 6.15 -54.98 -24.52
C SER A 279 7.26 -55.87 -23.97
N ARG A 280 8.18 -55.31 -23.15
CA ARG A 280 9.25 -56.09 -22.50
C ARG A 280 8.74 -57.05 -21.43
N ARG A 281 7.70 -56.66 -20.69
CA ARG A 281 7.02 -57.53 -19.72
C ARG A 281 6.28 -58.68 -20.41
N ALA A 282 5.65 -58.43 -21.55
CA ALA A 282 5.00 -59.47 -22.35
C ALA A 282 6.01 -60.48 -22.92
N GLN A 283 7.17 -60.02 -23.40
CA GLN A 283 8.24 -60.90 -23.87
C GLN A 283 8.83 -61.78 -22.76
N LYS A 284 8.99 -61.27 -21.54
CA LYS A 284 9.45 -62.08 -20.38
C LYS A 284 8.49 -63.19 -19.96
N LYS A 285 7.18 -63.06 -20.26
CA LYS A 285 6.18 -64.10 -19.96
C LYS A 285 6.13 -65.22 -21.01
N ASN A 286 6.67 -65.00 -22.21
CA ASN A 286 6.70 -65.97 -23.31
C ASN A 286 8.04 -66.70 -23.45
N ILE A 287 8.90 -66.66 -22.42
CA ILE A 287 10.12 -67.47 -22.40
C ILE A 287 9.70 -68.90 -22.00
N PRO A 288 9.82 -69.91 -22.88
CA PRO A 288 9.52 -71.29 -22.51
C PRO A 288 10.52 -71.73 -21.42
N HIS A 289 9.99 -72.27 -20.31
CA HIS A 289 10.81 -72.99 -19.35
C HIS A 289 11.38 -74.23 -20.05
N ILE A 290 12.68 -74.18 -20.37
CA ILE A 290 13.43 -75.36 -20.78
C ILE A 290 13.74 -76.11 -19.49
N GLY A 291 13.01 -77.19 -19.27
CA GLY A 291 13.22 -78.20 -18.23
C GLY A 291 12.81 -79.55 -18.80
#